data_AF-A0A7V3TZH1-F1
#
_entry.id   AF-A0A7V3TZH1-F1
#
_cell.length_a   1.000
_cell.length_b   1.000
_cell.length_c   1.000
_cell.angle_alpha   90.00
_cell.angle_beta   90.00
_cell.angle_gamma   90.00
#
_symmetry.space_group_name_H-M   'P 1'
#
loop_
_entity.id
_entity.type
_entity.pdbx_description
1 polymer ?
#
loop_
_entity_poly.entity_id
_entity_poly.type
_entity_poly.pdbx_seq_one_letter_code
_entity_poly.pdbx_strand_id
1 'polypeptide(L)'
;MVTAFFQGSGNPLQSDVRTRFQVTPVRRLPASQTGPRRVACAHRWTFAPWQSRRNPLSASKLWQRAFDVSTLPGSYGLTIWFGLRRAIEWVAALSRTLRSIAVAGDRSMPQQRQLFARRANGLRIPALGRRGKTVSRLADWAGLLFWMAFLLAGFRSTTVICGEVGFPRFRVHVLDPDAQFCACGVVDVNHDGKLDIVSGGWWYEAPAWKRHFLRDVPVIRGRFDDYSNLILDVDGDGWDDLISANYRSELLLWIRHPGPSLEPWEVREIAKPGPMETGRLYDINGDGQPDVLPNGVKFAAWWEFNRAPDGSVTWHRHDLPAEVAGHGIGFGDVDGDGRGDIVTNRGWWQQKGSPDEPQWAKQPEFELHEDASVPIAVVDVDGDGDSDIVWGRGHNVGLYWLEQRAVNGTRSWVFHAIDTSWSQAHALLITDANHNGRPEVIAGKRYLGHDGRDPGEWSAPVVYAYEYDQNAHVFTRYPIAEAVNVGWGLDPKAADLDGDADDDFVAADRNGLFWFENLGT
;
A
#
# COMPACT_ATOMS: atom_id res chain seq x y z
N MET A 1 -52.01 15.40 -26.63
CA MET A 1 -52.07 16.71 -27.31
C MET A 1 -52.98 17.62 -26.48
N VAL A 2 -52.45 18.76 -26.03
CA VAL A 2 -53.13 19.96 -25.47
C VAL A 2 -53.72 19.83 -24.04
N THR A 3 -53.03 20.23 -22.95
CA THR A 3 -53.04 21.54 -22.19
C THR A 3 -54.42 22.01 -21.70
N ALA A 4 -54.67 22.64 -20.53
CA ALA A 4 -53.89 23.19 -19.42
C ALA A 4 -54.84 23.76 -18.32
N PHE A 5 -54.39 23.75 -17.05
CA PHE A 5 -54.57 24.71 -15.93
C PHE A 5 -55.94 25.34 -15.54
N PHE A 6 -56.32 25.25 -14.24
CA PHE A 6 -56.10 26.31 -13.22
C PHE A 6 -56.47 25.89 -11.78
N GLN A 7 -55.98 26.70 -10.84
CA GLN A 7 -55.75 26.57 -9.39
C GLN A 7 -56.93 26.21 -8.46
N GLY A 8 -56.60 25.58 -7.33
CA GLY A 8 -57.45 25.49 -6.14
C GLY A 8 -56.61 25.49 -4.86
N SER A 9 -56.70 26.58 -4.10
CA SER A 9 -56.17 26.78 -2.74
C SER A 9 -56.93 25.95 -1.71
N GLY A 10 -56.23 25.38 -0.73
CA GLY A 10 -56.88 24.85 0.49
C GLY A 10 -56.04 23.83 1.24
N ASN A 11 -55.35 24.28 2.29
CA ASN A 11 -54.83 23.41 3.33
C ASN A 11 -56.02 22.80 4.11
N PRO A 12 -55.99 21.53 4.50
CA PRO A 12 -56.11 21.30 5.94
C PRO A 12 -55.40 20.05 6.52
N LEU A 13 -55.06 20.23 7.81
CA LEU A 13 -55.11 19.26 8.91
C LEU A 13 -53.93 18.29 9.13
N GLN A 14 -53.23 18.61 10.22
CA GLN A 14 -52.50 17.74 11.13
C GLN A 14 -53.29 16.45 11.45
N SER A 15 -52.60 15.33 11.41
CA SER A 15 -53.01 14.10 12.09
C SER A 15 -51.98 13.76 13.18
N ASP A 16 -52.42 13.92 14.43
CA ASP A 16 -51.83 13.31 15.61
C ASP A 16 -51.91 11.78 15.49
N VAL A 17 -50.77 11.08 15.54
CA VAL A 17 -50.71 9.65 15.86
C VAL A 17 -49.93 9.48 17.15
N ARG A 18 -50.66 9.31 18.25
CA ARG A 18 -50.16 8.86 19.54
C ARG A 18 -49.80 7.36 19.44
N THR A 19 -48.52 7.05 19.43
CA THR A 19 -48.05 5.66 19.58
C THR A 19 -48.03 5.30 21.08
N ARG A 20 -48.95 4.42 21.48
CA ARG A 20 -48.99 3.82 22.83
C ARG A 20 -47.89 2.76 22.93
N PHE A 21 -46.95 2.93 23.86
CA PHE A 21 -46.09 1.85 24.31
C PHE A 21 -46.86 0.94 25.27
N GLN A 22 -47.11 -0.31 24.87
CA GLN A 22 -47.54 -1.37 25.78
C GLN A 22 -46.30 -2.07 26.34
N VAL A 23 -46.13 -1.94 27.66
CA VAL A 23 -45.15 -2.68 28.45
C VAL A 23 -45.76 -4.04 28.82
N THR A 24 -45.16 -5.13 28.38
CA THR A 24 -45.52 -6.49 28.82
C THR A 24 -44.76 -6.84 30.11
N PRO A 25 -45.42 -7.30 31.18
CA PRO A 25 -44.74 -7.62 32.44
C PRO A 25 -44.12 -9.03 32.41
N VAL A 26 -42.84 -9.12 32.78
CA VAL A 26 -42.12 -10.39 33.00
C VAL A 26 -42.52 -10.98 34.36
N ARG A 27 -42.96 -12.23 34.35
CA ARG A 27 -43.32 -13.03 35.54
C ARG A 27 -42.05 -13.53 36.26
N ARG A 28 -41.99 -13.34 37.59
CA ARG A 28 -41.00 -13.93 38.50
C ARG A 28 -41.34 -15.38 38.85
N LEU A 29 -40.33 -16.24 38.97
CA LEU A 29 -40.33 -17.48 39.75
C LEU A 29 -39.01 -17.60 40.55
N PRO A 30 -38.96 -18.39 41.65
CA PRO A 30 -38.22 -18.03 42.86
C PRO A 30 -36.81 -18.64 42.99
N ALA A 31 -36.09 -18.11 43.99
CA ALA A 31 -34.69 -18.34 44.33
C ALA A 31 -34.38 -19.71 44.94
N SER A 32 -33.17 -20.23 44.66
CA SER A 32 -32.41 -21.08 45.61
C SER A 32 -30.90 -20.80 45.48
N GLN A 33 -30.16 -21.17 46.52
CA GLN A 33 -28.97 -20.49 47.05
C GLN A 33 -27.61 -21.10 46.64
N THR A 34 -26.56 -20.32 46.91
CA THR A 34 -25.15 -20.63 47.27
C THR A 34 -24.05 -20.50 46.19
N GLY A 35 -23.02 -19.69 46.53
CA GLY A 35 -21.96 -19.11 45.67
C GLY A 35 -20.66 -19.93 45.57
N PRO A 36 -19.42 -19.35 45.60
CA PRO A 36 -19.03 -17.97 45.92
C PRO A 36 -18.19 -17.22 44.84
N ARG A 37 -18.00 -15.93 45.14
CA ARG A 37 -17.37 -14.82 44.42
C ARG A 37 -15.85 -14.99 44.19
N ARG A 38 -15.33 -14.35 43.13
CA ARG A 38 -13.98 -13.77 43.09
C ARG A 38 -14.05 -12.29 42.70
N VAL A 39 -13.24 -11.50 43.40
CA VAL A 39 -13.13 -10.04 43.35
C VAL A 39 -11.77 -9.67 42.74
N ALA A 40 -11.81 -8.68 41.85
CA ALA A 40 -10.82 -7.67 41.45
C ALA A 40 -9.33 -8.04 41.19
N CYS A 41 -8.82 -7.56 40.04
CA CYS A 41 -7.73 -6.58 40.05
C CYS A 41 -7.74 -5.73 38.77
N ALA A 42 -7.87 -4.42 38.95
CA ALA A 42 -7.49 -3.41 37.97
C ALA A 42 -6.07 -2.95 38.33
N HIS A 43 -5.17 -2.85 37.36
CA HIS A 43 -3.86 -2.23 37.54
C HIS A 43 -3.79 -0.93 36.75
N ARG A 44 -3.66 0.15 37.51
CA ARG A 44 -3.46 1.52 37.07
C ARG A 44 -1.95 1.80 37.22
N TRP A 45 -1.23 1.95 36.12
CA TRP A 45 0.18 2.36 36.18
C TRP A 45 0.27 3.88 36.15
N THR A 46 0.94 4.44 37.15
CA THR A 46 1.38 5.84 37.20
C THR A 46 2.88 5.84 37.03
N PHE A 47 3.39 6.61 36.07
CA PHE A 47 4.83 6.84 35.91
C PHE A 47 5.22 8.14 36.65
N ALA A 48 6.25 8.04 37.48
CA ALA A 48 7.05 9.17 37.95
C ALA A 48 8.49 9.00 37.45
N PRO A 49 9.21 10.10 37.14
CA PRO A 49 10.44 10.05 36.35
C PRO A 49 11.68 9.67 37.17
N TRP A 50 12.56 8.85 36.59
CA TRP A 50 13.85 8.49 37.18
C TRP A 50 14.97 9.36 36.59
N GLN A 51 15.66 10.09 37.47
CA GLN A 51 16.83 10.91 37.16
C GLN A 51 18.12 10.08 37.13
N SER A 52 18.99 10.46 36.20
CA SER A 52 20.33 9.93 35.93
C SER A 52 21.27 9.88 37.14
N ARG A 53 22.08 8.82 37.25
CA ARG A 53 23.49 8.93 37.70
C ARG A 53 24.42 7.97 36.96
N ARG A 54 25.54 8.55 36.52
CA ARG A 54 26.69 7.95 35.83
C ARG A 54 27.50 7.03 36.76
N ASN A 55 27.99 5.91 36.23
CA ASN A 55 29.33 5.40 36.54
C ASN A 55 29.85 4.50 35.39
N PRO A 56 31.10 4.65 34.91
CA PRO A 56 31.61 3.87 33.79
C PRO A 56 32.19 2.53 34.28
N LEU A 57 31.61 1.42 33.86
CA LEU A 57 32.24 0.11 33.94
C LEU A 57 33.11 -0.11 32.69
N SER A 58 34.36 -0.52 32.90
CA SER A 58 35.35 -0.80 31.87
C SER A 58 34.88 -1.91 30.91
N ALA A 59 34.98 -1.65 29.60
CA ALA A 59 34.55 -2.50 28.48
C ALA A 59 35.16 -3.93 28.43
N SER A 60 36.08 -4.28 29.34
CA SER A 60 36.73 -5.60 29.37
C SER A 60 35.96 -6.68 30.15
N LYS A 61 34.92 -6.34 30.92
CA LYS A 61 34.12 -7.32 31.69
C LYS A 61 32.74 -7.65 31.11
N LEU A 62 32.32 -6.96 30.04
CA LEU A 62 31.04 -7.19 29.36
C LEU A 62 31.10 -8.24 28.24
N TRP A 63 32.29 -8.69 27.85
CA TRP A 63 32.49 -9.65 26.74
C TRP A 63 32.66 -11.11 27.18
N GLN A 64 32.65 -11.42 28.48
CA GLN A 64 32.75 -12.80 28.99
C GLN A 64 31.40 -13.41 29.42
N ARG A 65 30.27 -12.73 29.20
CA ARG A 65 28.92 -13.21 29.55
C ARG A 65 27.97 -13.46 28.37
N ALA A 66 28.41 -13.20 27.14
CA ALA A 66 27.71 -13.66 25.95
C ALA A 66 28.42 -14.93 25.47
N PHE A 67 27.66 -15.97 25.14
CA PHE A 67 28.07 -17.34 24.78
C PHE A 67 28.15 -18.34 25.95
N ASP A 68 26.97 -18.80 26.37
CA ASP A 68 26.81 -20.13 26.94
C ASP A 68 26.63 -21.11 25.75
N VAL A 69 27.61 -21.97 25.50
CA VAL A 69 27.70 -22.83 24.28
C VAL A 69 27.32 -24.28 24.60
N SER A 70 26.38 -24.51 25.53
CA SER A 70 25.99 -25.87 25.93
C SER A 70 24.71 -26.41 25.29
N THR A 71 24.16 -25.80 24.24
CA THR A 71 22.84 -26.21 23.69
C THR A 71 22.75 -26.43 22.17
N LEU A 72 23.86 -26.52 21.44
CA LEU A 72 23.82 -26.84 19.99
C LEU A 72 24.21 -28.30 19.71
N PRO A 73 23.31 -29.13 19.13
CA PRO A 73 23.68 -30.47 18.66
C PRO A 73 24.26 -30.40 17.23
N GLY A 74 25.36 -31.13 17.00
CA GLY A 74 25.90 -31.39 15.66
C GLY A 74 27.26 -30.74 15.34
N SER A 75 27.98 -31.33 14.40
CA SER A 75 29.39 -31.10 14.01
C SER A 75 29.78 -29.69 13.52
N TYR A 76 28.93 -28.67 13.72
CA TYR A 76 29.16 -27.28 13.33
C TYR A 76 29.80 -26.43 14.44
N GLY A 77 29.67 -26.81 15.72
CA GLY A 77 30.20 -26.04 16.86
C GLY A 77 31.74 -26.05 16.98
N LEU A 78 32.40 -27.14 16.59
CA LEU A 78 33.87 -27.26 16.68
C LEU A 78 34.60 -26.38 15.66
N THR A 79 34.06 -26.25 14.44
CA THR A 79 34.67 -25.48 13.36
C THR A 79 34.62 -23.97 13.66
N ILE A 80 33.52 -23.51 14.23
CA ILE A 80 33.33 -22.10 14.64
C ILE A 80 34.26 -21.75 15.81
N TRP A 81 34.43 -22.67 16.78
CA TRP A 81 35.31 -22.44 17.93
C TRP A 81 36.79 -22.34 17.55
N PHE A 82 37.28 -23.21 16.64
CA PHE A 82 38.65 -23.12 16.14
C PHE A 82 38.90 -21.87 15.28
N GLY A 83 37.88 -21.42 14.53
CA GLY A 83 37.93 -20.16 13.77
C GLY A 83 38.05 -18.93 14.66
N LEU A 84 37.20 -18.84 15.69
CA LEU A 84 37.20 -17.70 16.63
C LEU A 84 38.52 -17.61 17.42
N ARG A 85 39.06 -18.75 17.85
CA ARG A 85 40.34 -18.80 18.59
C ARG A 85 41.51 -18.29 17.75
N ARG A 86 41.57 -18.66 16.46
CA ARG A 86 42.63 -18.18 15.54
C ARG A 86 42.51 -16.69 15.22
N ALA A 87 41.29 -16.16 15.13
CA ALA A 87 41.07 -14.73 14.93
C ALA A 87 41.54 -13.89 16.13
N ILE A 88 41.28 -14.37 17.35
CA ILE A 88 41.74 -13.71 18.59
C ILE A 88 43.27 -13.72 18.69
N GLU A 89 43.92 -14.84 18.35
CA GLU A 89 45.39 -14.94 18.32
C GLU A 89 46.02 -13.99 17.28
N TRP A 90 45.35 -13.76 16.14
CA TRP A 90 45.76 -12.82 15.10
C TRP A 90 45.64 -11.35 15.53
N VAL A 91 44.53 -10.95 16.16
CA VAL A 91 44.34 -9.59 16.67
C VAL A 91 45.34 -9.27 17.80
N ALA A 92 45.67 -10.26 18.63
CA ALA A 92 46.71 -10.14 19.65
C ALA A 92 48.12 -10.05 19.07
N ALA A 93 48.37 -10.58 17.86
CA ALA A 93 49.65 -10.43 17.16
C ALA A 93 49.75 -9.05 16.48
N LEU A 94 48.69 -8.60 15.81
CA LEU A 94 48.65 -7.31 15.11
C LEU A 94 48.79 -6.12 16.08
N SER A 95 48.17 -6.21 17.26
CA SER A 95 48.28 -5.19 18.31
C SER A 95 49.67 -5.12 18.97
N ARG A 96 50.48 -6.18 18.88
CA ARG A 96 51.89 -6.18 19.30
C ARG A 96 52.79 -5.53 18.25
N THR A 97 52.52 -5.78 16.97
CA THR A 97 53.27 -5.16 15.85
C THR A 97 53.00 -3.66 15.76
N LEU A 98 51.75 -3.20 15.94
CA LEU A 98 51.41 -1.77 15.89
C LEU A 98 51.98 -0.98 17.07
N ARG A 99 52.15 -1.60 18.26
CA ARG A 99 52.87 -0.97 19.39
C ARG A 99 54.37 -0.83 19.15
N SER A 100 54.97 -1.67 18.29
CA SER A 100 56.40 -1.55 17.93
C SER A 100 56.67 -0.41 16.93
N ILE A 101 55.66 0.01 16.16
CA ILE A 101 55.76 1.08 15.16
C ILE A 101 55.52 2.47 15.81
N ALA A 102 54.76 2.53 16.90
CA ALA A 102 54.46 3.78 17.62
C ALA A 102 55.59 4.31 18.53
N VAL A 103 56.73 3.60 18.66
CA VAL A 103 57.87 4.00 19.52
C VAL A 103 59.03 4.62 18.72
N ALA A 104 58.91 4.74 17.38
CA ALA A 104 60.01 5.20 16.51
C ALA A 104 59.70 6.51 15.75
N GLY A 105 58.92 7.43 16.34
CA GLY A 105 58.51 8.67 15.66
C GLY A 105 58.43 9.87 16.60
N ASP A 106 59.55 10.27 17.19
CA ASP A 106 59.68 11.59 17.82
C ASP A 106 61.09 12.15 17.59
N ARG A 107 61.20 13.14 16.68
CA ARG A 107 62.16 14.27 16.70
C ARG A 107 62.06 15.15 15.44
N SER A 108 61.58 16.39 15.66
CA SER A 108 61.96 17.70 15.08
C SER A 108 61.97 17.99 13.56
N MET A 109 61.16 19.00 13.18
CA MET A 109 61.21 19.90 11.99
C MET A 109 62.56 20.68 11.84
N PRO A 110 62.92 21.38 10.72
CA PRO A 110 62.03 22.19 9.83
C PRO A 110 62.35 22.32 8.30
N GLN A 111 61.37 22.90 7.56
CA GLN A 111 61.42 23.75 6.34
C GLN A 111 62.50 23.55 5.24
N GLN A 112 62.09 23.33 3.97
CA GLN A 112 62.25 24.30 2.87
C GLN A 112 61.75 23.78 1.49
N ARG A 113 61.46 24.76 0.63
CA ARG A 113 60.83 24.71 -0.70
C ARG A 113 61.72 24.13 -1.80
N GLN A 114 61.05 23.61 -2.84
CA GLN A 114 61.36 23.64 -4.28
C GLN A 114 62.83 23.47 -4.72
N LEU A 115 63.10 22.51 -5.62
CA LEU A 115 63.51 22.81 -7.00
C LEU A 115 64.01 21.56 -7.80
N PHE A 116 63.68 21.63 -9.08
CA PHE A 116 64.37 21.10 -10.27
C PHE A 116 64.38 19.61 -10.63
N ALA A 117 63.81 19.40 -11.82
CA ALA A 117 63.89 18.25 -12.69
C ALA A 117 65.27 18.11 -13.36
N ARG A 118 65.65 16.85 -13.66
CA ARG A 118 65.92 16.29 -15.01
C ARG A 118 67.04 15.25 -14.99
N ARG A 119 66.75 14.15 -15.71
CA ARG A 119 67.64 13.32 -16.55
C ARG A 119 68.75 12.55 -15.80
N ALA A 120 69.25 11.43 -16.27
CA ALA A 120 68.88 10.45 -17.29
C ALA A 120 69.96 9.35 -17.18
N ASN A 121 69.59 8.13 -17.59
CA ASN A 121 70.44 7.13 -18.23
C ASN A 121 71.70 6.63 -17.50
N GLY A 122 71.74 5.31 -17.35
CA GLY A 122 72.96 4.57 -17.06
C GLY A 122 72.79 3.07 -17.27
N LEU A 123 72.62 2.66 -18.53
CA LEU A 123 72.79 1.26 -18.95
C LEU A 123 74.23 0.81 -18.67
N ARG A 124 74.43 -0.42 -18.15
CA ARG A 124 75.50 -1.35 -18.60
C ARG A 124 75.38 -2.74 -17.97
N ILE A 125 75.32 -3.75 -18.84
CA ILE A 125 75.54 -5.18 -18.58
C ILE A 125 77.05 -5.47 -18.77
N PRO A 126 77.65 -6.45 -18.07
CA PRO A 126 78.16 -7.62 -18.82
C PRO A 126 78.02 -8.97 -18.07
N ALA A 127 78.30 -10.03 -18.83
CA ALA A 127 77.85 -11.42 -18.70
C ALA A 127 78.81 -12.41 -17.97
N LEU A 128 78.40 -13.70 -18.04
CA LEU A 128 79.03 -14.98 -17.63
C LEU A 128 78.81 -15.38 -16.16
N GLY A 129 78.42 -16.60 -15.78
CA GLY A 129 78.16 -17.85 -16.47
C GLY A 129 78.19 -19.02 -15.47
N ARG A 130 77.36 -20.06 -15.72
CA ARG A 130 77.34 -21.43 -15.15
C ARG A 130 76.72 -21.73 -13.76
N ARG A 131 75.72 -22.63 -13.87
CA ARG A 131 75.33 -23.77 -13.01
C ARG A 131 74.57 -23.49 -11.70
N GLY A 132 73.37 -24.06 -11.65
CA GLY A 132 72.85 -24.67 -10.42
C GLY A 132 71.45 -24.22 -10.00
N LYS A 133 70.44 -25.02 -10.38
CA LYS A 133 69.18 -25.29 -9.66
C LYS A 133 68.69 -24.23 -8.66
N THR A 134 67.67 -23.44 -9.04
CA THR A 134 66.43 -23.21 -8.25
C THR A 134 65.53 -22.20 -8.98
N VAL A 135 64.57 -22.69 -9.76
CA VAL A 135 63.42 -21.89 -10.22
C VAL A 135 62.18 -22.64 -9.77
N SER A 136 61.67 -22.29 -8.58
CA SER A 136 60.27 -22.56 -8.18
C SER A 136 59.93 -21.85 -6.86
N ARG A 137 60.19 -20.54 -6.73
CA ARG A 137 59.73 -19.75 -5.57
C ARG A 137 59.13 -18.38 -5.93
N LEU A 138 58.72 -18.19 -7.18
CA LEU A 138 58.00 -16.99 -7.61
C LEU A 138 56.62 -17.27 -8.25
N ALA A 139 56.28 -18.54 -8.50
CA ALA A 139 54.95 -18.93 -8.98
C ALA A 139 53.94 -19.18 -7.84
N ASP A 140 54.40 -19.42 -6.61
CA ASP A 140 53.53 -19.77 -5.48
C ASP A 140 52.97 -18.56 -4.71
N TRP A 141 53.52 -17.36 -4.94
CA TRP A 141 53.07 -16.13 -4.27
C TRP A 141 51.93 -15.42 -5.00
N ALA A 142 51.83 -15.60 -6.33
CA ALA A 142 50.74 -15.04 -7.13
C ALA A 142 49.41 -15.80 -6.89
N GLY A 143 49.46 -17.12 -6.72
CA GLY A 143 48.27 -17.93 -6.41
C GLY A 143 47.71 -17.69 -5.00
N LEU A 144 48.57 -17.43 -4.01
CA LEU A 144 48.14 -17.20 -2.63
C LEU A 144 47.49 -15.82 -2.45
N LEU A 145 47.99 -14.79 -3.15
CA LEU A 145 47.39 -13.45 -3.16
C LEU A 145 46.06 -13.42 -3.94
N PHE A 146 45.92 -14.24 -4.98
CA PHE A 146 44.66 -14.38 -5.73
C PHE A 146 43.57 -15.07 -4.89
N TRP A 147 43.92 -16.07 -4.07
CA TRP A 147 42.99 -16.71 -3.15
C TRP A 147 42.65 -15.85 -1.92
N MET A 148 43.58 -15.05 -1.39
CA MET A 148 43.27 -14.11 -0.31
C MET A 148 42.38 -12.95 -0.78
N ALA A 149 42.54 -12.47 -2.02
CA ALA A 149 41.63 -11.49 -2.60
C ALA A 149 40.22 -12.07 -2.80
N PHE A 150 40.09 -13.35 -3.17
CA PHE A 150 38.79 -14.02 -3.30
C PHE A 150 38.10 -14.28 -1.95
N LEU A 151 38.87 -14.61 -0.90
CA LEU A 151 38.34 -14.80 0.46
C LEU A 151 38.02 -13.48 1.19
N LEU A 152 38.66 -12.36 0.81
CA LEU A 152 38.33 -11.02 1.30
C LEU A 152 37.22 -10.32 0.48
N ALA A 153 36.94 -10.78 -0.74
CA ALA A 153 35.84 -10.28 -1.59
C ALA A 153 34.55 -11.13 -1.50
N GLY A 154 34.59 -12.32 -0.90
CA GLY A 154 33.48 -13.29 -0.92
C GLY A 154 32.60 -13.37 0.33
N PHE A 155 32.90 -12.63 1.39
CA PHE A 155 32.01 -12.51 2.56
C PHE A 155 31.83 -11.03 2.89
N ARG A 156 31.01 -10.34 2.09
CA ARG A 156 30.23 -9.26 2.67
C ARG A 156 29.22 -9.95 3.58
N SER A 157 29.58 -10.12 4.85
CA SER A 157 28.56 -10.21 5.88
C SER A 157 27.82 -8.87 5.83
N THR A 158 26.79 -8.78 4.99
CA THR A 158 25.66 -7.92 5.27
C THR A 158 25.16 -8.40 6.63
N THR A 159 25.63 -7.74 7.67
CA THR A 159 24.80 -7.63 8.86
C THR A 159 23.56 -6.92 8.34
N VAL A 160 22.54 -7.69 7.97
CA VAL A 160 21.18 -7.20 7.93
C VAL A 160 20.93 -6.80 9.37
N ILE A 161 21.13 -5.53 9.66
CA ILE A 161 20.50 -4.92 10.81
C ILE A 161 19.03 -4.94 10.38
N CYS A 162 18.31 -6.01 10.70
CA CYS A 162 16.87 -5.91 10.88
C CYS A 162 16.71 -4.98 12.08
N GLY A 163 16.85 -3.68 11.84
CA GLY A 163 16.05 -2.75 12.61
C GLY A 163 14.61 -3.14 12.32
N GLU A 164 13.76 -3.16 13.33
CA GLU A 164 12.33 -2.98 13.08
C GLU A 164 12.24 -1.69 12.25
N VAL A 165 12.00 -1.85 10.96
CA VAL A 165 11.69 -0.73 10.08
C VAL A 165 10.31 -0.31 10.57
N GLY A 166 10.25 0.78 11.33
CA GLY A 166 8.97 1.31 11.79
C GLY A 166 8.15 1.76 10.58
N PHE A 167 6.83 1.77 10.70
CA PHE A 167 5.99 2.29 9.62
C PHE A 167 6.36 3.75 9.29
N PRO A 168 6.40 4.14 8.00
CA PRO A 168 6.85 5.47 7.59
C PRO A 168 5.99 6.58 8.18
N ARG A 169 6.59 7.77 8.23
CA ARG A 169 5.86 8.99 8.57
C ARG A 169 5.43 9.69 7.29
N PHE A 170 4.27 10.33 7.35
CA PHE A 170 3.73 11.07 6.21
C PHE A 170 3.68 12.57 6.49
N ARG A 171 3.94 13.37 5.45
CA ARG A 171 3.64 14.81 5.41
C ARG A 171 2.46 15.05 4.48
N VAL A 172 1.45 15.73 4.99
CA VAL A 172 0.26 16.05 4.17
C VAL A 172 0.40 17.42 3.52
N HIS A 173 0.28 17.45 2.20
CA HIS A 173 0.17 18.64 1.37
C HIS A 173 -1.27 18.81 0.90
N VAL A 174 -1.82 20.01 1.09
CA VAL A 174 -3.11 20.38 0.50
C VAL A 174 -2.83 21.04 -0.84
N LEU A 175 -3.08 20.32 -1.93
CA LEU A 175 -2.78 20.77 -3.29
C LEU A 175 -3.84 21.75 -3.81
N ASP A 176 -5.11 21.43 -3.58
CA ASP A 176 -6.24 22.31 -3.90
C ASP A 176 -7.33 22.18 -2.82
N PRO A 177 -7.46 23.15 -1.90
CA PRO A 177 -8.48 23.10 -0.84
C PRO A 177 -9.91 23.38 -1.35
N ASP A 178 -10.05 23.89 -2.57
CA ASP A 178 -11.34 24.26 -3.17
C ASP A 178 -11.86 23.18 -4.15
N ALA A 179 -11.04 22.17 -4.47
CA ALA A 179 -11.45 21.02 -5.26
C ALA A 179 -12.57 20.23 -4.54
N GLN A 180 -13.63 19.90 -5.29
CA GLN A 180 -14.81 19.20 -4.75
C GLN A 180 -15.10 17.87 -5.47
N PHE A 181 -14.06 17.23 -6.00
CA PHE A 181 -14.13 15.98 -6.73
C PHE A 181 -13.81 14.81 -5.81
N CYS A 182 -14.41 13.63 -6.01
CA CYS A 182 -14.23 12.48 -5.12
C CYS A 182 -13.18 11.48 -5.63
N ALA A 183 -12.50 11.79 -6.72
CA ALA A 183 -11.58 10.89 -7.40
C ALA A 183 -10.36 11.65 -7.94
N CYS A 184 -9.26 10.93 -8.05
CA CYS A 184 -8.02 11.41 -8.64
C CYS A 184 -7.32 10.27 -9.39
N GLY A 185 -6.44 10.66 -10.31
CA GLY A 185 -5.51 9.77 -10.99
C GLY A 185 -4.09 10.34 -10.91
N VAL A 186 -3.10 9.49 -11.13
CA VAL A 186 -1.68 9.85 -11.14
C VAL A 186 -1.10 9.38 -12.47
N VAL A 187 -0.55 10.29 -13.26
CA VAL A 187 -0.07 10.04 -14.62
C VAL A 187 0.86 11.17 -15.04
N ASP A 188 1.90 10.89 -15.83
CA ASP A 188 2.72 11.94 -16.46
C ASP A 188 1.92 12.56 -17.62
N VAL A 189 1.24 13.70 -17.37
CA VAL A 189 0.31 14.30 -18.34
C VAL A 189 1.07 14.96 -19.50
N ASN A 190 2.26 15.49 -19.24
CA ASN A 190 3.02 16.26 -20.22
C ASN A 190 4.24 15.51 -20.80
N HIS A 191 4.43 14.25 -20.42
CA HIS A 191 5.57 13.39 -20.76
C HIS A 191 6.93 14.03 -20.40
N ASP A 192 7.00 14.74 -19.26
CA ASP A 192 8.23 15.35 -18.76
C ASP A 192 9.05 14.44 -17.83
N GLY A 193 8.55 13.23 -17.57
CA GLY A 193 9.15 12.22 -16.71
C GLY A 193 8.79 12.38 -15.23
N LYS A 194 7.84 13.26 -14.87
CA LYS A 194 7.30 13.39 -13.52
C LYS A 194 5.82 13.04 -13.52
N LEU A 195 5.38 12.37 -12.45
CA LEU A 195 3.98 12.05 -12.28
C LEU A 195 3.19 13.29 -11.87
N ASP A 196 2.16 13.62 -12.64
CA ASP A 196 1.19 14.65 -12.33
C ASP A 196 -0.07 14.05 -11.68
N ILE A 197 -0.96 14.91 -11.20
CA ILE A 197 -2.23 14.49 -10.62
C ILE A 197 -3.38 15.03 -11.46
N VAL A 198 -4.35 14.18 -11.80
CA VAL A 198 -5.63 14.59 -12.40
C VAL A 198 -6.75 14.48 -11.38
N SER A 199 -7.65 15.46 -11.34
CA SER A 199 -8.86 15.38 -10.50
C SER A 199 -9.97 16.27 -11.06
N GLY A 200 -11.10 15.66 -11.38
CA GLY A 200 -12.24 16.35 -11.98
C GLY A 200 -11.91 17.08 -13.26
N GLY A 201 -11.99 18.41 -13.20
CA GLY A 201 -11.82 19.29 -14.35
C GLY A 201 -10.40 19.82 -14.54
N TRP A 202 -9.43 19.33 -13.75
CA TRP A 202 -8.08 19.89 -13.69
C TRP A 202 -7.00 18.80 -13.64
N TRP A 203 -5.80 19.17 -14.06
CA TRP A 203 -4.57 18.45 -13.72
C TRP A 203 -3.57 19.40 -13.04
N TYR A 204 -2.66 18.83 -12.26
CA TYR A 204 -1.74 19.55 -11.38
C TYR A 204 -0.31 19.12 -11.71
N GLU A 205 0.43 20.01 -12.37
CA GLU A 205 1.75 19.77 -12.93
C GLU A 205 2.84 19.70 -11.85
N ALA A 206 3.50 18.55 -11.72
CA ALA A 206 4.62 18.35 -10.81
C ALA A 206 5.88 19.12 -11.25
N PRO A 207 6.78 19.48 -10.33
CA PRO A 207 6.66 19.38 -8.87
C PRO A 207 6.02 20.63 -8.25
N ALA A 208 5.64 21.62 -9.06
CA ALA A 208 5.09 22.88 -8.57
C ALA A 208 3.58 22.81 -8.28
N TRP A 209 2.95 21.69 -8.62
CA TRP A 209 1.51 21.44 -8.57
C TRP A 209 0.70 22.54 -9.26
N LYS A 210 1.20 23.02 -10.39
CA LYS A 210 0.55 24.10 -11.13
C LYS A 210 -0.72 23.56 -11.76
N ARG A 211 -1.86 24.18 -11.42
CA ARG A 211 -3.18 23.76 -11.90
C ARG A 211 -3.41 24.18 -13.35
N HIS A 212 -3.90 23.25 -14.17
CA HIS A 212 -4.25 23.42 -15.58
C HIS A 212 -5.64 22.83 -15.85
N PHE A 213 -6.40 23.48 -16.74
CA PHE A 213 -7.73 23.03 -17.10
C PHE A 213 -7.64 21.75 -17.94
N LEU A 214 -8.43 20.73 -17.58
CA LEU A 214 -8.50 19.44 -18.26
C LEU A 214 -9.81 19.31 -19.04
N ARG A 215 -10.95 19.51 -18.38
CA ARG A 215 -12.29 19.38 -18.96
C ARG A 215 -13.34 20.09 -18.11
N ASP A 216 -14.52 20.27 -18.69
CA ASP A 216 -15.72 20.55 -17.91
C ASP A 216 -16.22 19.29 -17.17
N VAL A 217 -16.63 19.47 -15.92
CA VAL A 217 -17.28 18.42 -15.12
C VAL A 217 -18.69 18.90 -14.75
N PRO A 218 -19.75 18.18 -15.16
CA PRO A 218 -21.10 18.63 -14.86
C PRO A 218 -21.41 18.52 -13.36
N VAL A 219 -22.16 19.49 -12.85
CA VAL A 219 -22.74 19.42 -11.51
C VAL A 219 -24.16 18.87 -11.61
N ILE A 220 -24.37 17.65 -11.13
CA ILE A 220 -25.66 16.98 -11.18
C ILE A 220 -26.17 16.83 -9.75
N ARG A 221 -27.38 17.34 -9.47
CA ARG A 221 -27.99 17.30 -8.12
C ARG A 221 -27.04 17.80 -7.02
N GLY A 222 -26.27 18.85 -7.32
CA GLY A 222 -25.39 19.53 -6.36
C GLY A 222 -24.05 18.85 -6.09
N ARG A 223 -23.61 17.88 -6.91
CA ARG A 223 -22.23 17.38 -6.87
C ARG A 223 -21.63 17.31 -8.27
N PHE A 224 -20.32 17.48 -8.35
CA PHE A 224 -19.56 17.12 -9.53
C PHE A 224 -19.68 15.62 -9.81
N ASP A 225 -19.78 15.29 -11.09
CA ASP A 225 -19.88 13.91 -11.57
C ASP A 225 -18.50 13.41 -12.01
N ASP A 226 -17.68 13.10 -11.01
CA ASP A 226 -16.32 12.54 -11.13
C ASP A 226 -16.08 11.58 -9.96
N TYR A 227 -16.25 10.28 -10.24
CA TYR A 227 -16.31 9.22 -9.22
C TYR A 227 -15.17 8.17 -9.36
N SER A 228 -14.45 8.19 -10.47
CA SER A 228 -13.18 7.49 -10.68
C SER A 228 -12.37 8.20 -11.78
N ASN A 229 -11.05 8.08 -11.70
CA ASN A 229 -10.11 8.49 -12.75
C ASN A 229 -9.11 7.36 -12.95
N LEU A 230 -9.52 6.36 -13.74
CA LEU A 230 -8.73 5.16 -14.03
C LEU A 230 -7.81 5.42 -15.21
N ILE A 231 -6.52 5.14 -15.06
CA ILE A 231 -5.48 5.50 -16.04
C ILE A 231 -5.24 4.34 -17.00
N LEU A 232 -5.44 4.58 -18.30
CA LEU A 232 -5.23 3.61 -19.38
C LEU A 232 -4.94 4.33 -20.70
N ASP A 233 -3.86 3.98 -21.41
CA ASP A 233 -3.76 4.26 -22.85
C ASP A 233 -4.84 3.44 -23.59
N VAL A 234 -5.97 4.04 -23.98
CA VAL A 234 -7.11 3.29 -24.55
C VAL A 234 -6.93 3.05 -26.05
N ASP A 235 -6.34 4.00 -26.77
CA ASP A 235 -6.25 3.94 -28.24
C ASP A 235 -4.87 3.58 -28.80
N GLY A 236 -3.86 3.41 -27.95
CA GLY A 236 -2.52 3.01 -28.39
C GLY A 236 -1.67 4.16 -28.91
N ASP A 237 -2.05 5.40 -28.66
CA ASP A 237 -1.25 6.55 -29.06
C ASP A 237 -0.08 6.83 -28.09
N GLY A 238 0.00 6.06 -27.00
CA GLY A 238 1.06 6.11 -26.00
C GLY A 238 0.89 7.22 -24.98
N TRP A 239 -0.26 7.88 -24.95
CA TRP A 239 -0.67 8.81 -23.90
C TRP A 239 -1.78 8.17 -23.08
N ASP A 240 -1.59 8.12 -21.77
CA ASP A 240 -2.60 7.53 -20.90
C ASP A 240 -3.85 8.42 -20.80
N ASP A 241 -5.02 7.81 -21.00
CA ASP A 241 -6.33 8.42 -20.91
C ASP A 241 -6.96 8.22 -19.52
N LEU A 242 -8.16 8.81 -19.30
CA LEU A 242 -8.97 8.53 -18.11
C LEU A 242 -10.25 7.76 -18.45
N ILE A 243 -10.58 6.77 -17.63
CA ILE A 243 -11.92 6.17 -17.57
C ILE A 243 -12.63 6.61 -16.29
N SER A 244 -13.86 7.11 -16.45
CA SER A 244 -14.69 7.59 -15.34
C SER A 244 -16.03 6.86 -15.28
N ALA A 245 -16.27 6.14 -14.18
CA ALA A 245 -17.52 5.45 -13.88
C ALA A 245 -18.36 6.32 -12.93
N ASN A 246 -19.47 6.87 -13.42
CA ASN A 246 -20.16 7.96 -12.73
C ASN A 246 -21.53 7.60 -12.14
N TYR A 247 -21.76 8.05 -10.91
CA TYR A 247 -22.99 7.73 -10.19
C TYR A 247 -24.19 8.53 -10.68
N ARG A 248 -24.03 9.81 -11.05
CA ARG A 248 -25.19 10.71 -11.25
C ARG A 248 -25.61 10.85 -12.69
N SER A 249 -24.65 10.97 -13.61
CA SER A 249 -24.97 10.88 -15.04
C SER A 249 -25.34 9.45 -15.46
N GLU A 250 -24.91 8.46 -14.68
CA GLU A 250 -25.01 7.03 -14.98
C GLU A 250 -24.16 6.64 -16.21
N LEU A 251 -23.19 7.48 -16.58
CA LEU A 251 -22.30 7.30 -17.73
C LEU A 251 -20.98 6.66 -17.33
N LEU A 252 -20.54 5.72 -18.16
CA LEU A 252 -19.15 5.32 -18.26
C LEU A 252 -18.50 6.15 -19.37
N LEU A 253 -17.44 6.87 -19.03
CA LEU A 253 -16.81 7.86 -19.91
C LEU A 253 -15.36 7.49 -20.20
N TRP A 254 -14.94 7.70 -21.45
CA TRP A 254 -13.54 7.78 -21.87
C TRP A 254 -13.18 9.25 -22.05
N ILE A 255 -12.22 9.75 -21.27
CA ILE A 255 -11.68 11.10 -21.40
C ILE A 255 -10.31 10.96 -22.03
N ARG A 256 -10.22 11.27 -23.33
CA ARG A 256 -9.06 11.02 -24.18
C ARG A 256 -8.02 12.12 -24.06
N HIS A 257 -6.77 11.74 -23.84
CA HIS A 257 -5.62 12.62 -23.80
C HIS A 257 -5.44 13.31 -25.17
N PRO A 258 -5.16 14.63 -25.19
CA PRO A 258 -4.97 15.42 -26.42
C PRO A 258 -3.59 15.21 -27.07
N GLY A 259 -2.83 14.21 -26.61
CA GLY A 259 -1.40 14.05 -26.89
C GLY A 259 -0.57 15.30 -26.53
N PRO A 260 0.50 15.61 -27.30
CA PRO A 260 1.43 16.69 -26.99
C PRO A 260 0.84 18.10 -27.13
N SER A 261 -0.41 18.24 -27.57
CA SER A 261 -1.05 19.55 -27.64
C SER A 261 -1.47 20.08 -26.27
N LEU A 262 -1.71 19.18 -25.29
CA LEU A 262 -2.18 19.50 -23.93
C LEU A 262 -3.43 20.41 -23.89
N GLU A 263 -4.22 20.38 -24.97
CA GLU A 263 -5.52 21.04 -25.05
C GLU A 263 -6.55 20.33 -24.13
N PRO A 264 -7.73 20.92 -23.87
CA PRO A 264 -8.75 20.24 -23.10
C PRO A 264 -9.08 18.85 -23.65
N TRP A 265 -9.19 17.87 -22.75
CA TRP A 265 -9.34 16.46 -23.11
C TRP A 265 -10.73 16.18 -23.67
N GLU A 266 -10.80 15.32 -24.68
CA GLU A 266 -12.07 14.98 -25.32
C GLU A 266 -12.85 13.98 -24.48
N VAL A 267 -14.09 14.29 -24.12
CA VAL A 267 -14.97 13.38 -23.35
C VAL A 267 -15.87 12.60 -24.31
N ARG A 268 -15.77 11.28 -24.28
CA ARG A 268 -16.55 10.33 -25.07
C ARG A 268 -17.38 9.42 -24.16
N GLU A 269 -18.64 9.18 -24.54
CA GLU A 269 -19.49 8.20 -23.87
C GLU A 269 -19.09 6.78 -24.32
N ILE A 270 -18.78 5.92 -23.36
CA ILE A 270 -18.65 4.47 -23.59
C ILE A 270 -20.02 3.82 -23.53
N ALA A 271 -20.74 4.07 -22.42
CA ALA A 271 -22.05 3.48 -22.18
C ALA A 271 -22.82 4.26 -21.09
N LYS A 272 -24.12 3.97 -20.99
CA LYS A 272 -24.99 4.44 -19.89
C LYS A 272 -25.66 3.26 -19.15
N PRO A 273 -24.91 2.44 -18.41
CA PRO A 273 -25.46 1.22 -17.82
C PRO A 273 -26.33 1.45 -16.57
N GLY A 274 -26.14 2.58 -15.88
CA GLY A 274 -26.80 2.88 -14.60
C GLY A 274 -25.84 3.54 -13.60
N PRO A 275 -26.31 3.83 -12.38
CA PRO A 275 -25.48 4.47 -11.35
C PRO A 275 -24.34 3.55 -10.89
N MET A 276 -23.13 4.10 -10.87
CA MET A 276 -21.90 3.43 -10.43
C MET A 276 -21.22 4.27 -9.36
N GLU A 277 -20.94 3.73 -8.18
CA GLU A 277 -20.29 4.55 -7.15
C GLU A 277 -18.81 4.81 -7.49
N THR A 278 -18.15 3.88 -8.16
CA THR A 278 -16.80 4.02 -8.72
C THR A 278 -16.55 2.82 -9.65
N GLY A 279 -15.34 2.67 -10.18
CA GLY A 279 -14.91 1.48 -10.93
C GLY A 279 -13.45 1.16 -10.65
N ARG A 280 -13.00 -0.03 -11.04
CA ARG A 280 -11.60 -0.45 -10.91
C ARG A 280 -11.13 -1.08 -12.22
N LEU A 281 -9.81 -1.16 -12.39
CA LEU A 281 -9.17 -1.84 -13.51
C LEU A 281 -8.66 -3.19 -13.05
N TYR A 282 -8.97 -4.23 -13.81
CA TYR A 282 -8.48 -5.60 -13.61
C TYR A 282 -8.38 -6.30 -14.95
N ASP A 283 -7.42 -7.20 -15.12
CA ASP A 283 -7.45 -8.15 -16.24
C ASP A 283 -8.47 -9.24 -15.91
N ILE A 284 -9.73 -9.05 -16.31
CA ILE A 284 -10.85 -9.89 -15.85
C ILE A 284 -10.87 -11.20 -16.62
N ASN A 285 -10.53 -11.17 -17.90
CA ASN A 285 -10.55 -12.34 -18.76
C ASN A 285 -9.19 -13.08 -18.83
N GLY A 286 -8.10 -12.48 -18.33
CA GLY A 286 -6.76 -13.07 -18.35
C GLY A 286 -6.04 -12.91 -19.68
N ASP A 287 -6.39 -11.90 -20.49
CA ASP A 287 -5.76 -11.62 -21.79
C ASP A 287 -4.56 -10.67 -21.71
N GLY A 288 -4.29 -10.11 -20.52
CA GLY A 288 -3.20 -9.18 -20.25
C GLY A 288 -3.54 -7.70 -20.52
N GLN A 289 -4.73 -7.38 -21.00
CA GLN A 289 -5.28 -6.03 -21.08
C GLN A 289 -6.15 -5.75 -19.84
N PRO A 290 -5.96 -4.62 -19.13
CA PRO A 290 -6.88 -4.26 -18.06
C PRO A 290 -8.26 -3.88 -18.60
N ASP A 291 -9.28 -4.52 -18.04
CA ASP A 291 -10.70 -4.26 -18.23
C ASP A 291 -11.25 -3.28 -17.20
N VAL A 292 -12.39 -2.68 -17.52
CA VAL A 292 -13.11 -1.78 -16.61
C VAL A 292 -14.22 -2.55 -15.87
N LEU A 293 -14.13 -2.60 -14.54
CA LEU A 293 -15.15 -3.16 -13.65
C LEU A 293 -15.84 -2.05 -12.83
N PRO A 294 -17.00 -1.52 -13.26
CA PRO A 294 -17.77 -0.59 -12.46
C PRO A 294 -18.50 -1.27 -11.30
N ASN A 295 -18.63 -0.57 -10.16
CA ASN A 295 -19.55 -0.96 -9.11
C ASN A 295 -20.99 -0.54 -9.46
N GLY A 296 -21.65 -1.33 -10.31
CA GLY A 296 -23.03 -1.08 -10.72
C GLY A 296 -24.05 -1.37 -9.61
N VAL A 297 -24.85 -0.36 -9.21
CA VAL A 297 -25.85 -0.52 -8.14
C VAL A 297 -27.06 -1.35 -8.59
N LYS A 298 -27.37 -1.33 -9.89
CA LYS A 298 -28.57 -1.97 -10.47
C LYS A 298 -28.27 -2.83 -11.69
N PHE A 299 -26.99 -3.00 -12.02
CA PHE A 299 -26.51 -3.81 -13.12
C PHE A 299 -25.19 -4.43 -12.71
N ALA A 300 -24.80 -5.53 -13.36
CA ALA A 300 -23.49 -6.13 -13.20
C ALA A 300 -22.92 -6.46 -14.57
N ALA A 301 -21.81 -5.83 -14.90
CA ALA A 301 -21.10 -6.02 -16.16
C ALA A 301 -19.69 -5.44 -16.05
N TRP A 302 -18.80 -5.86 -16.94
CA TRP A 302 -17.50 -5.26 -17.17
C TRP A 302 -17.35 -4.88 -18.65
N TRP A 303 -16.34 -4.05 -18.93
CA TRP A 303 -16.08 -3.53 -20.27
C TRP A 303 -14.64 -3.79 -20.68
N GLU A 304 -14.52 -4.44 -21.83
CA GLU A 304 -13.27 -4.66 -22.58
C GLU A 304 -13.22 -3.66 -23.74
N PHE A 305 -12.04 -3.38 -24.29
CA PHE A 305 -11.92 -2.59 -25.50
C PHE A 305 -10.94 -3.16 -26.52
N ASN A 306 -11.35 -3.12 -27.78
CA ASN A 306 -10.52 -3.56 -28.89
C ASN A 306 -10.04 -2.35 -29.70
N ARG A 307 -8.74 -2.36 -30.02
CA ARG A 307 -8.10 -1.38 -30.89
C ARG A 307 -8.01 -1.92 -32.31
N ALA A 308 -8.55 -1.18 -33.26
CA ALA A 308 -8.31 -1.45 -34.67
C ALA A 308 -6.96 -0.84 -35.11
N PRO A 309 -6.34 -1.36 -36.21
CA PRO A 309 -5.08 -0.82 -36.72
C PRO A 309 -5.11 0.66 -37.13
N ASP A 310 -6.29 1.25 -37.29
CA ASP A 310 -6.48 2.67 -37.61
C ASP A 310 -6.62 3.57 -36.37
N GLY A 311 -6.45 3.00 -35.16
CA GLY A 311 -6.59 3.69 -33.88
C GLY A 311 -8.04 3.84 -33.41
N SER A 312 -9.02 3.30 -34.13
CA SER A 312 -10.40 3.29 -33.63
C SER A 312 -10.57 2.26 -32.51
N VAL A 313 -11.36 2.64 -31.49
CA VAL A 313 -11.61 1.82 -30.30
C VAL A 313 -13.07 1.39 -30.28
N THR A 314 -13.29 0.09 -30.06
CA THR A 314 -14.63 -0.48 -29.84
C THR A 314 -14.73 -1.05 -28.44
N TRP A 315 -15.76 -0.66 -27.70
CA TRP A 315 -16.03 -1.15 -26.36
C TRP A 315 -17.02 -2.31 -26.37
N HIS A 316 -16.71 -3.36 -25.62
CA HIS A 316 -17.53 -4.56 -25.50
C HIS A 316 -18.01 -4.70 -24.05
N ARG A 317 -19.34 -4.81 -23.89
CA ARG A 317 -19.95 -5.08 -22.59
C ARG A 317 -20.06 -6.59 -22.40
N HIS A 318 -19.62 -7.05 -21.23
CA HIS A 318 -19.77 -8.43 -20.79
C HIS A 318 -20.66 -8.48 -19.56
N ASP A 319 -21.83 -9.11 -19.70
CA ASP A 319 -22.78 -9.20 -18.59
C ASP A 319 -22.31 -10.20 -17.53
N LEU A 320 -22.37 -9.77 -16.27
CA LEU A 320 -22.19 -10.62 -15.11
C LEU A 320 -23.55 -11.11 -14.60
N PRO A 321 -23.59 -12.19 -13.80
CA PRO A 321 -24.79 -12.60 -13.10
C PRO A 321 -25.43 -11.43 -12.33
N ALA A 322 -26.74 -11.26 -12.44
CA ALA A 322 -27.44 -10.08 -11.93
C ALA A 322 -27.28 -9.90 -10.41
N GLU A 323 -27.05 -10.98 -9.68
CA GLU A 323 -26.80 -10.99 -8.23
C GLU A 323 -25.43 -10.40 -7.83
N VAL A 324 -24.55 -10.10 -8.80
CA VAL A 324 -23.32 -9.34 -8.56
C VAL A 324 -23.61 -7.86 -8.32
N ALA A 325 -24.71 -7.34 -8.86
CA ALA A 325 -25.05 -5.92 -8.74
C ALA A 325 -25.32 -5.53 -7.28
N GLY A 326 -24.83 -4.36 -6.88
CA GLY A 326 -24.98 -3.86 -5.52
C GLY A 326 -23.83 -2.99 -5.06
N HIS A 327 -23.84 -2.67 -3.77
CA HIS A 327 -22.78 -1.92 -3.11
C HIS A 327 -21.64 -2.86 -2.71
N GLY A 328 -20.40 -2.47 -3.01
CA GLY A 328 -19.21 -3.31 -2.85
C GLY A 328 -18.99 -4.28 -4.01
N ILE A 329 -17.81 -4.21 -4.61
CA ILE A 329 -17.34 -5.18 -5.60
C ILE A 329 -15.82 -5.30 -5.49
N GLY A 330 -15.33 -6.53 -5.64
CA GLY A 330 -13.91 -6.87 -5.62
C GLY A 330 -13.56 -7.81 -6.76
N PHE A 331 -12.26 -7.95 -7.02
CA PHE A 331 -11.73 -8.91 -7.96
C PHE A 331 -10.38 -9.43 -7.47
N GLY A 332 -10.16 -10.74 -7.58
CA GLY A 332 -8.89 -11.40 -7.27
C GLY A 332 -9.06 -12.90 -7.10
N ASP A 333 -7.95 -13.64 -7.10
CA ASP A 333 -7.95 -15.10 -7.04
C ASP A 333 -8.31 -15.59 -5.63
N VAL A 334 -9.57 -15.97 -5.40
CA VAL A 334 -10.04 -16.40 -4.08
C VAL A 334 -9.73 -17.88 -3.86
N ASP A 335 -9.58 -18.67 -4.93
CA ASP A 335 -9.36 -20.12 -4.86
C ASP A 335 -7.98 -20.68 -5.17
N GLY A 336 -7.03 -19.79 -5.45
CA GLY A 336 -5.64 -20.13 -5.69
C GLY A 336 -5.43 -20.83 -7.02
N ASP A 337 -6.37 -20.72 -7.96
CA ASP A 337 -6.28 -21.37 -9.27
C ASP A 337 -5.61 -20.51 -10.35
N GLY A 338 -5.19 -19.30 -9.97
CA GLY A 338 -4.49 -18.33 -10.81
C GLY A 338 -5.40 -17.48 -11.69
N ARG A 339 -6.73 -17.59 -11.55
CA ARG A 339 -7.71 -16.73 -12.24
C ARG A 339 -8.40 -15.82 -11.23
N GLY A 340 -8.73 -14.60 -11.65
CA GLY A 340 -9.39 -13.65 -10.77
C GLY A 340 -10.90 -13.90 -10.68
N ASP A 341 -11.43 -13.87 -9.47
CA ASP A 341 -12.84 -14.08 -9.19
C ASP A 341 -13.54 -12.77 -8.81
N ILE A 342 -14.84 -12.67 -9.09
CA ILE A 342 -15.63 -11.50 -8.68
C ILE A 342 -16.10 -11.70 -7.23
N VAL A 343 -15.81 -10.73 -6.36
CA VAL A 343 -16.22 -10.75 -4.95
C VAL A 343 -17.31 -9.73 -4.69
N THR A 344 -18.34 -10.12 -3.95
CA THR A 344 -19.40 -9.22 -3.48
C THR A 344 -19.64 -9.38 -1.99
N ASN A 345 -20.56 -8.60 -1.43
CA ASN A 345 -20.98 -8.76 -0.04
C ASN A 345 -21.74 -10.07 0.24
N ARG A 346 -22.02 -10.92 -0.76
CA ARG A 346 -22.81 -12.17 -0.61
C ARG A 346 -22.07 -13.39 -1.16
N GLY A 347 -20.75 -13.40 -1.01
CA GLY A 347 -19.86 -14.45 -1.48
C GLY A 347 -19.05 -14.01 -2.69
N TRP A 348 -18.56 -14.98 -3.45
CA TRP A 348 -17.73 -14.75 -4.62
C TRP A 348 -18.23 -15.56 -5.82
N TRP A 349 -17.73 -15.26 -7.00
CA TRP A 349 -18.09 -15.90 -8.25
C TRP A 349 -16.84 -16.41 -8.92
N GLN A 350 -16.69 -17.74 -8.90
CA GLN A 350 -15.55 -18.40 -9.48
C GLN A 350 -15.52 -18.19 -10.98
N GLN A 351 -14.41 -17.69 -11.50
CA GLN A 351 -14.20 -17.59 -12.93
C GLN A 351 -13.95 -18.97 -13.54
N LYS A 352 -14.69 -19.30 -14.58
CA LYS A 352 -14.61 -20.53 -15.37
C LYS A 352 -14.61 -20.18 -16.86
N GLY A 353 -14.46 -21.18 -17.72
CA GLY A 353 -14.49 -20.97 -19.17
C GLY A 353 -13.15 -20.52 -19.73
N SER A 354 -13.17 -19.94 -20.92
CA SER A 354 -12.00 -19.38 -21.62
C SER A 354 -11.93 -17.87 -21.45
N PRO A 355 -10.77 -17.24 -21.69
CA PRO A 355 -10.65 -15.77 -21.73
C PRO A 355 -11.72 -15.10 -22.61
N ASP A 356 -11.97 -15.61 -23.82
CA ASP A 356 -12.97 -15.01 -24.73
C ASP A 356 -14.44 -15.21 -24.28
N GLU A 357 -14.69 -16.12 -23.33
CA GLU A 357 -16.05 -16.47 -22.88
C GLU A 357 -16.03 -16.89 -21.40
N PRO A 358 -15.77 -15.92 -20.48
CA PRO A 358 -15.71 -16.24 -19.07
C PRO A 358 -17.11 -16.58 -18.54
N GLN A 359 -17.14 -17.58 -17.67
CA GLN A 359 -18.34 -18.09 -17.02
C GLN A 359 -18.19 -17.93 -15.50
N TRP A 360 -19.30 -17.69 -14.81
CA TRP A 360 -19.26 -17.33 -13.39
C TRP A 360 -20.08 -18.32 -12.57
N ALA A 361 -19.43 -19.01 -11.63
CA ALA A 361 -20.09 -19.94 -10.72
C ALA A 361 -20.15 -19.36 -9.30
N LYS A 362 -21.36 -19.13 -8.80
CA LYS A 362 -21.56 -18.56 -7.46
C LYS A 362 -21.04 -19.48 -6.36
N GLN A 363 -20.33 -18.88 -5.41
CA GLN A 363 -19.83 -19.50 -4.18
C GLN A 363 -20.31 -18.66 -2.97
N PRO A 364 -21.49 -19.00 -2.40
CA PRO A 364 -22.13 -18.22 -1.34
C PRO A 364 -21.56 -18.56 0.04
N GLU A 365 -20.25 -18.44 0.20
CA GLU A 365 -19.53 -18.94 1.39
C GLU A 365 -19.55 -17.96 2.56
N PHE A 366 -19.81 -16.68 2.30
CA PHE A 366 -19.86 -15.63 3.31
C PHE A 366 -20.90 -14.56 2.98
N GLU A 367 -21.24 -13.77 4.00
CA GLU A 367 -22.04 -12.56 3.90
C GLU A 367 -21.30 -11.44 4.65
N LEU A 368 -20.92 -10.40 3.94
CA LEU A 368 -20.27 -9.21 4.48
C LEU A 368 -21.33 -8.19 4.91
N HIS A 369 -20.89 -6.97 5.20
CA HIS A 369 -21.82 -5.87 5.44
C HIS A 369 -22.41 -5.38 4.11
N GLU A 370 -23.68 -4.96 4.11
CA GLU A 370 -24.37 -4.50 2.89
C GLU A 370 -23.71 -3.26 2.26
N ASP A 371 -22.96 -2.49 3.04
CA ASP A 371 -22.28 -1.26 2.69
C ASP A 371 -20.76 -1.42 2.51
N ALA A 372 -20.32 -2.57 1.98
CA ALA A 372 -18.90 -2.87 1.78
C ALA A 372 -18.22 -1.90 0.81
N SER A 373 -16.98 -1.51 1.11
CA SER A 373 -16.17 -0.59 0.30
C SER A 373 -16.02 -1.04 -1.16
N VAL A 374 -15.62 -0.10 -2.01
CA VAL A 374 -15.12 -0.40 -3.35
C VAL A 374 -13.65 0.02 -3.39
N PRO A 375 -12.69 -0.91 -3.57
CA PRO A 375 -12.92 -2.34 -3.77
C PRO A 375 -13.29 -3.06 -2.45
N ILE A 376 -13.83 -4.27 -2.59
CA ILE A 376 -13.59 -5.35 -1.63
C ILE A 376 -12.25 -5.97 -2.05
N ALA A 377 -11.24 -5.90 -1.19
CA ALA A 377 -9.90 -6.38 -1.54
C ALA A 377 -9.78 -7.88 -1.34
N VAL A 378 -9.04 -8.53 -2.24
CA VAL A 378 -8.66 -9.94 -2.19
C VAL A 378 -7.14 -9.98 -2.08
N VAL A 379 -6.61 -10.35 -0.91
CA VAL A 379 -5.17 -10.23 -0.59
C VAL A 379 -4.81 -11.17 0.55
N ASP A 380 -3.64 -11.81 0.46
CA ASP A 380 -3.04 -12.57 1.56
C ASP A 380 -2.51 -11.60 2.64
N VAL A 381 -3.26 -11.44 3.73
CA VAL A 381 -2.94 -10.48 4.81
C VAL A 381 -2.00 -11.10 5.83
N ASP A 382 -2.17 -12.39 6.15
CA ASP A 382 -1.39 -13.06 7.18
C ASP A 382 -0.16 -13.83 6.67
N GLY A 383 0.01 -13.89 5.35
CA GLY A 383 1.15 -14.47 4.67
C GLY A 383 1.15 -16.00 4.65
N ASP A 384 0.00 -16.64 4.83
CA ASP A 384 -0.12 -18.10 4.83
C ASP A 384 -0.27 -18.71 3.42
N GLY A 385 -0.42 -17.84 2.41
CA GLY A 385 -0.49 -18.18 1.00
C GLY A 385 -1.91 -18.37 0.46
N ASP A 386 -2.96 -18.15 1.25
CA ASP A 386 -4.33 -18.04 0.76
C ASP A 386 -4.82 -16.57 0.72
N SER A 387 -5.89 -16.34 -0.05
CA SER A 387 -6.41 -14.98 -0.26
C SER A 387 -7.50 -14.64 0.75
N ASP A 388 -7.27 -13.59 1.53
CA ASP A 388 -8.26 -13.05 2.46
C ASP A 388 -9.17 -12.01 1.79
N ILE A 389 -10.27 -11.68 2.46
CA ILE A 389 -11.22 -10.66 2.00
C ILE A 389 -11.20 -9.48 2.96
N VAL A 390 -10.79 -8.29 2.49
CA VAL A 390 -10.74 -7.06 3.30
C VAL A 390 -11.75 -6.04 2.78
N TRP A 391 -12.52 -5.42 3.68
CA TRP A 391 -13.45 -4.36 3.29
C TRP A 391 -13.63 -3.30 4.38
N GLY A 392 -13.90 -2.08 3.94
CA GLY A 392 -14.42 -1.01 4.78
C GLY A 392 -15.93 -0.93 4.73
N ARG A 393 -16.53 -0.21 5.69
CA ARG A 393 -17.96 0.12 5.66
C ARG A 393 -18.14 1.55 5.18
N GLY A 394 -18.63 1.67 3.95
CA GLY A 394 -18.86 2.95 3.30
C GLY A 394 -19.90 3.79 4.02
N HIS A 395 -21.00 3.21 4.51
CA HIS A 395 -22.12 3.98 5.07
C HIS A 395 -22.25 3.79 6.59
N ASN A 396 -21.20 3.27 7.22
CA ASN A 396 -21.19 2.92 8.64
C ASN A 396 -19.77 2.92 9.21
N VAL A 397 -19.60 2.32 10.38
CA VAL A 397 -18.36 2.29 11.14
C VAL A 397 -17.59 1.02 10.84
N GLY A 398 -16.32 1.19 10.49
CA GLY A 398 -15.30 0.16 10.65
C GLY A 398 -14.70 -0.45 9.38
N LEU A 399 -13.62 -1.17 9.62
CA LEU A 399 -12.83 -1.98 8.70
C LEU A 399 -12.77 -3.42 9.21
N TYR A 400 -12.85 -4.37 8.30
CA TYR A 400 -12.99 -5.79 8.62
C TYR A 400 -12.22 -6.64 7.62
N TRP A 401 -11.93 -7.86 8.02
CA TRP A 401 -11.45 -8.89 7.10
C TRP A 401 -12.03 -10.27 7.43
N LEU A 402 -12.07 -11.13 6.42
CA LEU A 402 -12.28 -12.56 6.55
C LEU A 402 -10.96 -13.26 6.26
N GLU A 403 -10.40 -13.89 7.28
CA GLU A 403 -9.25 -14.78 7.15
C GLU A 403 -9.71 -16.07 6.46
N GLN A 404 -9.12 -16.39 5.32
CA GLN A 404 -9.33 -17.67 4.67
C GLN A 404 -8.56 -18.75 5.45
N ARG A 405 -9.15 -19.95 5.56
CA ARG A 405 -8.50 -21.11 6.19
C ARG A 405 -8.94 -22.39 5.53
N ALA A 406 -8.06 -23.40 5.54
CA ALA A 406 -8.42 -24.78 5.20
C ALA A 406 -8.74 -25.62 6.45
N VAL A 407 -10.00 -26.07 6.59
CA VAL A 407 -10.42 -27.04 7.61
C VAL A 407 -10.77 -28.36 6.94
N ASN A 408 -9.94 -29.39 7.15
CA ASN A 408 -10.08 -30.71 6.52
C ASN A 408 -10.07 -30.68 4.97
N GLY A 409 -9.33 -29.73 4.37
CA GLY A 409 -9.26 -29.56 2.92
C GLY A 409 -10.44 -28.80 2.30
N THR A 410 -11.33 -28.24 3.14
CA THR A 410 -12.41 -27.36 2.69
C THR A 410 -12.13 -25.94 3.16
N ARG A 411 -12.37 -24.95 2.30
CA ARG A 411 -12.29 -23.54 2.67
C ARG A 411 -13.28 -23.21 3.80
N SER A 412 -12.83 -22.39 4.72
CA SER A 412 -13.61 -21.78 5.78
C SER A 412 -13.15 -20.34 5.98
N TRP A 413 -14.00 -19.53 6.60
CA TRP A 413 -13.76 -18.10 6.77
C TRP A 413 -13.86 -17.72 8.25
N VAL A 414 -12.89 -16.97 8.74
CA VAL A 414 -12.91 -16.42 10.11
C VAL A 414 -13.04 -14.92 10.05
N PHE A 415 -14.08 -14.39 10.71
CA PHE A 415 -14.35 -12.96 10.70
C PHE A 415 -13.55 -12.23 11.77
N HIS A 416 -12.94 -11.11 11.41
CA HIS A 416 -12.35 -10.19 12.37
C HIS A 416 -12.63 -8.72 12.05
N ALA A 417 -12.61 -7.90 13.09
CA ALA A 417 -12.56 -6.46 12.96
C ALA A 417 -11.10 -5.98 12.95
N ILE A 418 -10.78 -5.07 12.03
CA ILE A 418 -9.49 -4.36 11.96
C ILE A 418 -9.57 -3.11 12.83
N ASP A 419 -10.56 -2.26 12.59
CA ASP A 419 -10.79 -1.02 13.35
C ASP A 419 -12.28 -0.69 13.33
N THR A 420 -12.87 -0.39 14.49
CA THR A 420 -14.29 -0.01 14.61
C THR A 420 -14.47 1.37 15.26
N SER A 421 -13.45 2.23 15.19
CA SER A 421 -13.43 3.53 15.86
C SER A 421 -13.86 4.70 14.98
N TRP A 422 -13.99 4.51 13.67
CA TRP A 422 -14.34 5.57 12.71
C TRP A 422 -15.19 5.05 11.54
N SER A 423 -15.82 5.96 10.80
CA SER A 423 -16.83 5.66 9.76
C SER A 423 -16.48 6.18 8.37
N GLN A 424 -17.23 5.74 7.37
CA GLN A 424 -17.12 6.12 5.96
C GLN A 424 -15.87 5.60 5.25
N ALA A 425 -15.44 4.38 5.57
CA ALA A 425 -14.37 3.71 4.84
C ALA A 425 -14.89 3.22 3.47
N HIS A 426 -15.04 4.14 2.50
CA HIS A 426 -15.58 3.83 1.18
C HIS A 426 -14.58 3.19 0.23
N ALA A 427 -13.30 3.53 0.37
CA ALA A 427 -12.24 3.08 -0.50
C ALA A 427 -11.02 2.66 0.32
N LEU A 428 -10.42 1.55 -0.09
CA LEU A 428 -9.18 1.01 0.45
C LEU A 428 -8.08 1.17 -0.60
N LEU A 429 -6.86 1.42 -0.14
CA LEU A 429 -5.64 1.14 -0.89
C LEU A 429 -4.93 -0.03 -0.22
N ILE A 430 -4.47 -0.99 -1.02
CA ILE A 430 -3.68 -2.12 -0.55
C ILE A 430 -2.31 -1.97 -1.21
N THR A 431 -1.28 -1.65 -0.42
CA THR A 431 0.09 -1.48 -0.93
C THR A 431 1.12 -1.74 0.16
N ASP A 432 2.31 -2.17 -0.22
CA ASP A 432 3.47 -2.36 0.67
C ASP A 432 4.13 -1.00 0.94
N ALA A 433 3.50 -0.18 1.79
CA ALA A 433 3.86 1.22 1.98
C ALA A 433 5.18 1.41 2.73
N ASN A 434 5.62 0.39 3.48
CA ASN A 434 6.88 0.40 4.21
C ASN A 434 7.99 -0.44 3.55
N HIS A 435 7.70 -1.03 2.38
CA HIS A 435 8.62 -1.82 1.56
C HIS A 435 9.17 -3.06 2.30
N ASN A 436 8.35 -3.66 3.17
CA ASN A 436 8.72 -4.86 3.94
C ASN A 436 8.40 -6.17 3.19
N GLY A 437 7.78 -6.08 2.01
CA GLY A 437 7.36 -7.20 1.18
C GLY A 437 5.95 -7.73 1.49
N ARG A 438 5.17 -7.06 2.35
CA ARG A 438 3.77 -7.39 2.66
C ARG A 438 2.91 -6.13 2.53
N PRO A 439 1.74 -6.21 1.90
CA PRO A 439 0.89 -5.05 1.76
C PRO A 439 0.20 -4.66 3.06
N GLU A 440 0.09 -3.36 3.31
CA GLU A 440 -0.76 -2.77 4.33
C GLU A 440 -2.13 -2.39 3.78
N VAL A 441 -3.11 -2.31 4.67
CA VAL A 441 -4.43 -1.74 4.37
C VAL A 441 -4.40 -0.25 4.71
N ILE A 442 -4.55 0.60 3.71
CA ILE A 442 -4.66 2.05 3.89
C ILE A 442 -6.11 2.46 3.66
N ALA A 443 -6.67 3.18 4.62
CA ALA A 443 -8.05 3.61 4.55
C ALA A 443 -8.24 4.95 5.23
N GLY A 444 -9.15 5.74 4.68
CA GLY A 444 -9.55 7.00 5.27
C GLY A 444 -11.02 7.28 5.11
N LYS A 445 -11.42 8.33 5.81
CA LYS A 445 -12.81 8.76 5.88
C LYS A 445 -13.19 9.60 4.66
N ARG A 446 -14.22 9.15 3.95
CA ARG A 446 -14.88 9.99 2.94
C ARG A 446 -15.59 11.17 3.61
N TYR A 447 -15.29 12.38 3.15
CA TYR A 447 -15.85 13.63 3.65
C TYR A 447 -17.31 13.79 3.23
N LEU A 448 -18.20 13.74 4.22
CA LEU A 448 -19.65 13.91 4.07
C LEU A 448 -20.25 13.07 2.93
N GLY A 449 -19.86 11.80 2.75
CA GLY A 449 -20.30 10.96 1.62
C GLY A 449 -21.80 11.06 1.30
N HIS A 450 -22.66 11.00 2.33
CA HIS A 450 -24.11 11.06 2.21
C HIS A 450 -24.77 12.29 2.85
N ASP A 451 -24.01 13.39 2.93
CA ASP A 451 -24.47 14.68 3.46
C ASP A 451 -24.94 14.60 4.92
N GLY A 452 -24.19 13.87 5.74
CA GLY A 452 -24.44 13.74 7.18
C GLY A 452 -25.53 12.74 7.55
N ARG A 453 -25.87 11.81 6.65
CA ARG A 453 -26.89 10.78 6.91
C ARG A 453 -26.31 9.54 7.56
N ASP A 454 -25.04 9.27 7.32
CA ASP A 454 -24.35 8.12 7.87
C ASP A 454 -23.78 8.43 9.26
N PRO A 455 -23.60 7.40 10.10
CA PRO A 455 -23.01 7.57 11.43
C PRO A 455 -21.65 8.27 11.36
N GLY A 456 -21.46 9.27 12.23
CA GLY A 456 -20.16 9.88 12.42
C GLY A 456 -19.66 10.77 11.27
N GLU A 457 -20.40 11.00 10.18
CA GLU A 457 -19.95 11.82 9.03
C GLU A 457 -19.38 13.19 9.41
N TRP A 458 -19.95 13.85 10.43
CA TRP A 458 -19.51 15.16 10.94
C TRP A 458 -18.25 15.13 11.81
N SER A 459 -17.78 13.96 12.23
CA SER A 459 -16.50 13.82 12.93
C SER A 459 -15.35 14.19 12.00
N ALA A 460 -14.23 14.66 12.56
CA ALA A 460 -13.05 15.00 11.79
C ALA A 460 -12.63 13.82 10.87
N PRO A 461 -12.25 14.11 9.61
CA PRO A 461 -11.63 13.11 8.73
C PRO A 461 -10.36 12.51 9.34
N VAL A 462 -10.10 11.26 8.97
CA VAL A 462 -8.95 10.47 9.40
C VAL A 462 -8.43 9.66 8.22
N VAL A 463 -7.13 9.40 8.21
CA VAL A 463 -6.46 8.48 7.30
C VAL A 463 -5.47 7.65 8.12
N TYR A 464 -5.54 6.33 7.96
CA TYR A 464 -4.73 5.37 8.70
C TYR A 464 -4.15 4.33 7.76
N ALA A 465 -2.97 3.83 8.15
CA ALA A 465 -2.46 2.55 7.68
C ALA A 465 -2.67 1.47 8.74
N TYR A 466 -2.83 0.23 8.28
CA TYR A 466 -2.98 -0.94 9.12
C TYR A 466 -2.04 -2.04 8.63
N GLU A 467 -1.10 -2.43 9.48
CA GLU A 467 -0.15 -3.51 9.24
C GLU A 467 -0.55 -4.72 10.08
N TYR A 468 -0.57 -5.91 9.49
CA TYR A 468 -0.82 -7.14 10.23
C TYR A 468 0.47 -7.70 10.83
N ASP A 469 0.51 -7.81 12.17
CA ASP A 469 1.59 -8.50 12.88
C ASP A 469 1.28 -9.99 12.94
N GLN A 470 1.99 -10.78 12.13
CA GLN A 470 1.86 -12.24 12.06
C GLN A 470 2.18 -12.94 13.38
N ASN A 471 3.08 -12.41 14.21
CA ASN A 471 3.44 -13.04 15.48
C ASN A 471 2.37 -12.80 16.54
N ALA A 472 1.79 -11.60 16.54
CA ALA A 472 0.78 -11.20 17.50
C ALA A 472 -0.65 -11.52 17.03
N HIS A 473 -0.84 -11.85 15.75
CA HIS A 473 -2.13 -12.06 15.08
C HIS A 473 -3.09 -10.87 15.27
N VAL A 474 -2.57 -9.65 15.12
CA VAL A 474 -3.34 -8.41 15.28
C VAL A 474 -2.87 -7.35 14.30
N PHE A 475 -3.79 -6.46 13.94
CA PHE A 475 -3.44 -5.24 13.21
C PHE A 475 -2.85 -4.18 14.15
N THR A 476 -1.77 -3.57 13.70
CA THR A 476 -1.24 -2.33 14.26
C THR A 476 -1.69 -1.16 13.38
N ARG A 477 -2.28 -0.13 14.00
CA ARG A 477 -2.72 1.09 13.32
C ARG A 477 -1.65 2.17 13.38
N TYR A 478 -1.36 2.78 12.24
CA TYR A 478 -0.49 3.95 12.13
C TYR A 478 -1.27 5.17 11.61
N PRO A 479 -1.25 6.32 12.33
CA PRO A 479 -1.88 7.54 11.87
C PRO A 479 -1.07 8.18 10.74
N ILE A 480 -1.72 8.33 9.57
CA ILE A 480 -1.22 9.15 8.45
C ILE A 480 -1.73 10.57 8.62
N ALA A 481 -3.03 10.73 8.90
CA ALA A 481 -3.66 12.02 9.15
C ALA A 481 -4.79 11.89 10.19
N GLU A 482 -4.71 12.66 11.28
CA GLU A 482 -5.74 12.75 12.31
C GLU A 482 -6.06 14.22 12.60
N ALA A 483 -7.34 14.51 12.86
CA ALA A 483 -7.80 15.85 13.28
C ALA A 483 -7.41 16.99 12.31
N VAL A 484 -7.19 16.66 11.05
CA VAL A 484 -6.99 17.61 9.94
C VAL A 484 -8.10 17.41 8.90
N ASN A 485 -8.48 18.47 8.20
CA ASN A 485 -9.59 18.44 7.25
C ASN A 485 -9.16 17.83 5.90
N VAL A 486 -8.85 16.53 5.88
CA VAL A 486 -8.36 15.81 4.70
C VAL A 486 -9.23 14.58 4.44
N GLY A 487 -9.97 14.61 3.32
CA GLY A 487 -10.84 13.51 2.92
C GLY A 487 -10.10 12.44 2.13
N TRP A 488 -10.65 11.22 2.10
CA TRP A 488 -10.07 10.07 1.40
C TRP A 488 -10.77 9.73 0.07
N GLY A 489 -11.94 10.31 -0.19
CA GLY A 489 -12.61 10.15 -1.47
C GLY A 489 -13.10 8.73 -1.76
N LEU A 490 -13.10 8.39 -3.04
CA LEU A 490 -13.55 7.11 -3.60
C LEU A 490 -12.50 6.37 -4.41
N ASP A 491 -11.49 7.09 -4.90
CA ASP A 491 -10.51 6.55 -5.84
C ASP A 491 -9.10 7.10 -5.54
N PRO A 492 -8.58 6.87 -4.31
CA PRO A 492 -7.22 7.24 -3.95
C PRO A 492 -6.20 6.47 -4.80
N LYS A 493 -4.94 6.95 -4.84
CA LYS A 493 -3.83 6.34 -5.60
C LYS A 493 -2.58 6.22 -4.73
N ALA A 494 -1.75 5.24 -5.02
CA ALA A 494 -0.39 5.11 -4.49
C ALA A 494 0.60 5.22 -5.66
N ALA A 495 1.64 6.03 -5.50
CA ALA A 495 2.73 6.22 -6.47
C ALA A 495 3.88 7.02 -5.85
N ASP A 496 5.10 6.79 -6.30
CA ASP A 496 6.28 7.61 -5.97
C ASP A 496 6.21 8.97 -6.73
N LEU A 497 5.73 10.04 -6.07
CA LEU A 497 5.53 11.34 -6.73
C LEU A 497 6.77 12.24 -6.70
N ASP A 498 7.69 12.03 -5.77
CA ASP A 498 8.90 12.85 -5.62
C ASP A 498 10.20 12.15 -6.05
N GLY A 499 10.11 10.88 -6.44
CA GLY A 499 11.17 10.08 -7.06
C GLY A 499 12.17 9.52 -6.05
N ASP A 500 11.76 9.34 -4.79
CA ASP A 500 12.62 8.82 -3.72
C ASP A 500 12.51 7.30 -3.49
N ALA A 501 11.69 6.64 -4.32
CA ALA A 501 11.42 5.21 -4.31
C ALA A 501 10.68 4.72 -3.06
N ASP A 502 9.77 5.52 -2.51
CA ASP A 502 8.68 5.08 -1.65
C ASP A 502 7.29 5.44 -2.24
N ASP A 503 6.25 4.72 -1.80
CA ASP A 503 4.88 4.99 -2.24
C ASP A 503 4.30 6.19 -1.46
N ASP A 504 4.04 7.29 -2.16
CA ASP A 504 3.16 8.35 -1.69
C ASP A 504 1.69 8.01 -1.91
N PHE A 505 0.79 8.73 -1.22
CA PHE A 505 -0.65 8.64 -1.50
C PHE A 505 -1.24 9.94 -2.04
N VAL A 506 -2.21 9.81 -2.94
CA VAL A 506 -3.05 10.91 -3.41
C VAL A 506 -4.50 10.57 -3.14
N ALA A 507 -5.23 11.52 -2.55
CA ALA A 507 -6.67 11.41 -2.38
C ALA A 507 -7.36 12.72 -2.70
N ALA A 508 -8.49 12.62 -3.42
CA ALA A 508 -9.39 13.72 -3.69
C ALA A 508 -10.73 13.47 -3.03
N ASP A 509 -11.28 14.49 -2.37
CA ASP A 509 -12.60 14.44 -1.79
C ASP A 509 -13.29 15.80 -1.93
N ARG A 510 -14.55 15.91 -1.47
CA ARG A 510 -15.33 17.13 -1.60
C ARG A 510 -14.82 18.31 -0.76
N ASN A 511 -13.77 18.10 0.03
CA ASN A 511 -13.09 19.11 0.83
C ASN A 511 -11.64 19.38 0.38
N GLY A 512 -11.20 18.83 -0.75
CA GLY A 512 -9.92 19.18 -1.37
C GLY A 512 -9.21 18.01 -2.06
N LEU A 513 -8.06 18.34 -2.64
CA LEU A 513 -7.07 17.40 -3.18
C LEU A 513 -5.82 17.39 -2.28
N PHE A 514 -5.38 16.19 -1.91
CA PHE A 514 -4.32 15.98 -0.93
C PHE A 514 -3.24 15.04 -1.47
N TRP A 515 -1.98 15.37 -1.19
CA TRP A 515 -0.83 14.49 -1.36
C TRP A 515 -0.26 14.17 0.03
N PHE A 516 -0.11 12.89 0.32
CA PHE A 516 0.49 12.35 1.53
C PHE A 516 1.90 11.87 1.15
N GLU A 517 2.87 12.77 1.29
CA GLU A 517 4.30 12.51 1.04
C GLU A 517 4.80 11.52 2.09
N ASN A 518 5.21 10.34 1.67
CA ASN A 518 5.92 9.38 2.48
C ASN A 518 7.35 9.92 2.70
N LEU A 519 7.88 9.74 3.92
CA LEU A 519 9.16 10.32 4.33
C LEU A 519 10.22 9.23 4.57
N GLY A 520 9.96 8.03 4.07
CA GLY A 520 10.70 6.82 4.36
C GLY A 520 10.71 6.40 5.83
N THR A 521 11.55 5.39 6.09
CA THR A 521 11.68 4.69 7.38
C THR A 521 13.05 4.81 8.04
#